data_AF-A0A8J3EHF9-F1
#
_entry.id   AF-A0A8J3EHF9-F1
#
_cell.length_a   1.000
_cell.length_b   1.000
_cell.length_c   1.000
_cell.angle_alpha   90.00
_cell.angle_beta   90.00
_cell.angle_gamma   90.00
#
_symmetry.space_group_name_H-M   'P 1'
#
loop_
_entity.id
_entity.type
_entity.pdbx_description
1 polymer ?
#
loop_
_entity_poly.entity_id
_entity_poly.type
_entity_poly.pdbx_seq_one_letter_code
_entity_poly.pdbx_strand_id
1 'polypeptide(L)' 'MDRDQGPPISPTLEKVLKKFLEVMKADEAIEDDAADRLDALLRSGKAPKPDEISTALFPPPEDEKNGAIGDGA' A
#
# COMPACT_ATOMS: atom_id res chain seq x y z
N MET A 1 13.42 -9.84 16.59
CA MET A 1 12.85 -9.62 15.24
C MET A 1 12.72 -8.12 15.08
N ASP A 2 13.83 -7.48 14.75
CA ASP A 2 13.91 -6.04 14.51
C ASP A 2 13.27 -5.79 13.15
N ARG A 3 11.97 -5.49 13.16
CA ARG A 3 11.32 -4.92 11.99
C ARG A 3 12.03 -3.60 11.75
N ASP A 4 12.74 -3.50 10.63
CA ASP A 4 13.21 -2.27 9.99
C ASP A 4 12.01 -1.31 9.85
N GLN A 5 11.60 -0.68 10.95
CA GLN A 5 10.78 0.52 10.91
C GLN A 5 11.78 1.60 10.52
N GLY A 6 11.64 2.13 9.31
CA GLY A 6 12.42 3.26 8.86
C GLY A 6 12.38 4.40 9.90
N PRO A 7 13.27 5.39 9.79
CA PRO A 7 13.31 6.51 10.73
C PRO A 7 11.89 7.07 10.92
N PRO A 8 11.49 7.38 12.16
CA PRO A 8 10.14 7.81 12.45
C PRO A 8 9.77 9.00 11.56
N ILE A 9 8.61 8.93 10.90
CA ILE A 9 8.13 9.99 10.03
C ILE A 9 7.93 11.28 10.84
N SER A 10 8.20 12.43 10.23
CA SER A 10 8.01 13.71 10.92
C SER A 10 6.52 13.92 11.30
N PRO A 11 6.23 14.65 12.38
CA PRO A 11 4.84 14.98 12.77
C PRO A 11 4.05 15.69 11.67
N THR A 12 4.73 16.44 10.80
CA THR A 12 4.12 17.07 9.64
C THR A 12 3.68 16.03 8.62
N LEU A 13 4.55 15.06 8.30
CA LEU A 13 4.24 13.99 7.36
C LEU A 13 3.08 13.14 7.87
N GLU A 14 3.04 12.83 9.16
CA GLU A 14 1.91 12.11 9.77
C GLU A 14 0.57 12.83 9.56
N LYS A 15 0.53 14.16 9.75
CA LYS A 15 -0.68 14.97 9.51
C LYS A 15 -1.09 14.98 8.05
N VAL A 16 -0.11 15.04 7.13
CA VAL A 16 -0.36 14.99 5.68
C VAL A 16 -0.96 13.65 5.30
N LEU A 17 -0.35 12.54 5.73
CA LEU A 17 -0.85 11.18 5.44
C LEU A 17 -2.25 10.96 6.00
N LYS A 18 -2.53 11.46 7.22
CA LYS A 18 -3.88 11.38 7.79
C LYS A 18 -4.92 12.08 6.91
N LYS A 19 -4.67 13.32 6.50
CA LYS A 19 -5.61 14.06 5.62
C LYS A 19 -5.73 13.44 4.24
N PHE A 20 -4.63 12.93 3.70
CA PHE A 20 -4.63 12.22 2.43
C PHE A 20 -5.52 10.97 2.50
N LEU A 21 -5.40 10.17 3.56
CA LEU A 21 -6.24 8.98 3.77
C LEU A 21 -7.72 9.34 3.95
N GLU A 22 -8.03 10.41 4.70
CA GLU A 22 -9.40 10.92 4.85
C GLU A 22 -10.02 11.29 3.50
N VAL A 23 -9.26 11.89 2.59
CA VAL A 23 -9.75 12.25 1.24
C VAL A 23 -9.92 11.01 0.37
N MET A 24 -8.99 10.06 0.41
CA MET A 24 -9.10 8.82 -0.36
C MET A 24 -10.34 8.01 0.03
N LYS A 25 -10.61 7.85 1.32
CA LYS A 25 -11.77 7.09 1.81
C LYS A 25 -13.11 7.80 1.59
N ALA A 26 -13.09 9.09 1.27
CA ALA A 26 -14.28 9.83 0.90
C ALA A 26 -14.66 9.66 -0.58
N ASP A 27 -13.75 9.10 -1.40
CA ASP A 27 -14.00 8.80 -2.81
C ASP A 27 -14.61 7.41 -2.96
N GLU A 28 -15.89 7.36 -3.33
CA GLU A 28 -16.63 6.10 -3.52
C GLU A 28 -16.04 5.20 -4.63
N ALA A 29 -15.18 5.74 -5.50
CA ALA A 29 -14.49 4.95 -6.52
C ALA A 29 -13.24 4.22 -5.99
N ILE A 30 -12.77 4.57 -4.79
CA ILE A 30 -11.60 3.96 -4.15
C ILE A 30 -12.09 2.96 -3.10
N GLU A 31 -11.66 1.71 -3.22
CA GLU A 31 -11.92 0.71 -2.19
C GLU A 31 -11.24 1.10 -0.87
N ASP A 32 -11.95 0.99 0.25
CA ASP A 32 -11.41 1.31 1.58
C ASP A 32 -10.08 0.58 1.87
N ASP A 33 -9.99 -0.69 1.47
CA ASP A 33 -8.79 -1.51 1.63
C ASP A 33 -7.61 -1.00 0.78
N ALA A 34 -7.86 -0.38 -0.38
CA ALA A 34 -6.80 0.20 -1.22
C ALA A 34 -6.17 1.41 -0.56
N ALA A 35 -6.98 2.23 0.11
CA ALA A 35 -6.52 3.38 0.87
C ALA A 35 -5.65 2.94 2.07
N ASP A 36 -6.06 1.89 2.77
CA ASP A 36 -5.30 1.33 3.90
C ASP A 36 -3.99 0.67 3.47
N ARG A 37 -3.97 -0.05 2.33
CA ARG A 37 -2.74 -0.60 1.74
C ARG A 37 -1.73 0.49 1.40
N LEU A 38 -2.19 1.61 0.82
CA LEU A 38 -1.32 2.72 0.47
C LEU A 38 -0.80 3.47 1.72
N ASP A 39 -1.62 3.68 2.75
CA ASP A 39 -1.16 4.28 4.01
C ASP A 39 -0.03 3.46 4.67
N ALA A 40 -0.19 2.13 4.71
CA ALA A 40 0.85 1.24 5.23
C ALA A 40 2.17 1.35 4.46
N LEU A 41 2.09 1.43 3.12
CA LEU A 41 3.26 1.63 2.26
C LEU A 41 3.96 2.97 2.53
N LEU A 42 3.19 4.06 2.62
CA LEU A 42 3.72 5.41 2.85
C LEU A 42 4.30 5.59 4.26
N ARG A 43 3.73 4.92 5.27
CA ARG A 43 4.23 4.92 6.64
C ARG A 43 5.45 4.03 6.87
N SER A 44 5.86 3.23 5.89
CA SER A 44 7.06 2.39 5.97
C SER A 44 8.36 3.20 6.14
N GLY A 45 8.32 4.52 5.88
CA GLY A 45 9.47 5.42 5.97
C GLY A 45 10.44 5.28 4.79
N LYS A 46 10.12 4.43 3.80
CA LYS A 46 10.85 4.29 2.53
C LYS A 46 10.10 5.05 1.45
N ALA A 47 10.83 5.61 0.49
CA ALA A 47 10.21 6.16 -0.71
C ALA A 47 9.70 4.99 -1.57
N PRO A 48 8.38 4.81 -1.75
CA PRO A 48 7.85 3.70 -2.52
C PRO A 48 8.12 3.90 -4.02
N LYS A 49 8.37 2.79 -4.71
CA LYS A 49 8.49 2.76 -6.17
C LYS A 49 7.10 2.84 -6.81
N PRO A 50 7.01 3.31 -8.07
CA PRO A 50 5.73 3.34 -8.80
C PRO A 50 4.99 2.00 -8.82
N ASP A 51 5.70 0.88 -8.99
CA ASP A 51 5.08 -0.46 -9.02
C ASP A 51 4.51 -0.88 -7.65
N GLU A 52 5.15 -0.45 -6.56
CA GLU A 52 4.69 -0.73 -5.19
C GLU A 52 3.40 0.06 -4.90
N ILE A 53 3.33 1.32 -5.36
CA ILE A 53 2.11 2.15 -5.27
C ILE A 53 0.98 1.50 -6.09
N SER A 54 1.27 1.12 -7.33
CA SER A 54 0.29 0.48 -8.21
C SER A 54 -0.26 -0.80 -7.59
N THR A 55 0.61 -1.65 -7.04
CA THR A 55 0.23 -2.89 -6.37
C THR A 55 -0.60 -2.65 -5.10
N ALA A 56 -0.30 -1.59 -4.35
CA ALA A 56 -1.07 -1.23 -3.16
C ALA A 56 -2.49 -0.78 -3.52
N LEU A 57 -2.64 0.01 -4.59
CA LEU A 57 -3.93 0.50 -5.06
C LEU A 57 -4.73 -0.60 -5.78
N PHE A 58 -4.06 -1.40 -6.61
CA PHE A 58 -4.65 -2.39 -7.51
C PHE A 58 -3.92 -3.73 -7.33
N PRO A 59 -4.18 -4.46 -6.22
CA PRO A 59 -3.57 -5.75 -6.02
C PRO A 59 -3.98 -6.72 -7.14
N PRO A 60 -3.09 -7.62 -7.57
CA PRO A 60 -3.45 -8.64 -8.55
C PRO A 60 -4.57 -9.53 -7.98
N PRO A 61 -5.48 -10.02 -8.83
CA PRO A 61 -6.56 -10.90 -8.40
C PRO A 61 -6.00 -12.13 -7.67
N GLU A 62 -6.73 -12.61 -6.65
CA GLU A 62 -6.27 -13.69 -5.76
C GLU A 62 -5.87 -14.98 -6.50
N ASP A 63 -6.43 -15.21 -7.69
CA ASP A 63 -6.14 -16.36 -8.54
C ASP A 63 -4.71 -16.37 -9.15
N GLU A 64 -4.06 -15.21 -9.26
CA GLU A 64 -2.67 -15.14 -9.76
C GLU A 64 -1.62 -15.43 -8.68
N LYS A 65 -1.99 -15.45 -7.39
CA LYS A 65 -1.06 -15.83 -6.31
C LYS A 65 -0.81 -17.33 -6.18
N ASN A 66 -1.67 -18.17 -6.78
CA ASN A 66 -1.57 -19.64 -6.72
C ASN A 66 -1.24 -20.31 -8.08
N GLY A 67 -1.01 -19.54 -9.15
CA GLY A 67 -0.87 -20.06 -10.52
C GLY A 67 0.54 -20.42 -11.00
N ALA A 68 1.56 -20.38 -10.14
CA ALA A 68 2.94 -20.73 -10.52
C ALA A 68 3.37 -22.13 -10.08
N ILE A 69 2.47 -23.13 -10.17
CA ILE A 69 2.86 -24.54 -10.25
C ILE A 69 1.93 -25.24 -11.25
N GLY A 70 2.45 -25.53 -12.44
CA GLY A 70 1.74 -26.23 -13.51
C GLY A 70 2.70 -26.60 -14.63
N ASP A 71 3.46 -27.65 -14.39
CA ASP A 71 4.26 -28.39 -15.37
C ASP A 71 3.38 -29.01 -16.47
N GLY A 72 3.91 -29.06 -17.70
CA GLY A 72 3.54 -30.05 -18.73
C GLY A 72 2.39 -29.73 -19.70
N ALA A 73 2.76 -29.41 -20.94
CA ALA A 73 2.37 -30.16 -22.16
C ALA A 73 3.17 -29.66 -23.38
#